data_AF-A0A9E4JBR1-F1
#
_entry.id   AF-A0A9E4JBR1-F1
#
_cell.length_a   1.000
_cell.length_b   1.000
_cell.length_c   1.000
_cell.angle_alpha   90.00
_cell.angle_beta   90.00
_cell.angle_gamma   90.00
#
_symmetry.space_group_name_H-M   'P 1'
#
loop_
_entity.id
_entity.type
_entity.pdbx_description
1 polymer ?
#
loop_
_entity_poly.entity_id
_entity_poly.type
_entity_poly.pdbx_seq_one_letter_code
_entity_poly.pdbx_strand_id
1 'polypeptide(L)'
;MSLRPRKTWSLLGTALLLALLVVLGRLTWEARTGLARGRALETEGATLEAIAHHLDAARAFYPGNPYAALAFNRLETLAFPSPDAPPNADVERRALEALRTAVLATRSIYLPHAAAFRKANERLATLYARWESVGQADTPESLARRESFHRDKLNALPGPRPLPALVALAGLFLWVGGAWAFMTRGLTPALKLNRGPALGAVLAFVMGLALFLLGLAW
;
A
#
# COMPACT_ATOMS: atom_id res chain seq x y z
N MET A 1 -45.30 -6.03 12.77
CA MET A 1 -44.76 -4.66 12.69
C MET A 1 -43.51 -4.70 11.80
N SER A 2 -43.66 -4.46 10.48
CA SER A 2 -42.55 -4.56 9.53
C SER A 2 -41.74 -3.26 9.53
N LEU A 3 -40.53 -3.30 10.08
CA LEU A 3 -39.56 -2.21 9.93
C LEU A 3 -39.25 -2.07 8.43
N ARG A 4 -39.74 -0.99 7.81
CA ARG A 4 -39.49 -0.69 6.39
C ARG A 4 -37.98 -0.68 6.14
N PRO A 5 -37.44 -1.58 5.30
CA PRO A 5 -35.99 -1.76 5.13
C PRO A 5 -35.27 -0.53 4.54
N ARG A 6 -35.98 0.48 4.02
CA ARG A 6 -35.34 1.69 3.45
C ARG A 6 -34.59 2.56 4.46
N LYS A 7 -35.01 2.60 5.74
CA LYS A 7 -34.38 3.49 6.75
C LYS A 7 -33.07 2.95 7.32
N THR A 8 -32.88 1.63 7.36
CA THR A 8 -31.65 1.04 7.90
C THR A 8 -30.47 1.17 6.93
N TRP A 9 -30.74 1.08 5.63
CA TRP A 9 -29.72 1.26 4.59
C TRP A 9 -29.22 2.71 4.51
N SER A 10 -30.11 3.69 4.72
CA SER A 10 -29.68 5.11 4.76
C SER A 10 -28.79 5.39 5.97
N LEU A 11 -29.10 4.85 7.15
CA LEU A 11 -28.29 5.03 8.35
C LEU A 11 -26.90 4.40 8.22
N LEU A 12 -26.83 3.17 7.67
CA LEU A 12 -25.55 2.50 7.42
C LEU A 12 -24.70 3.27 6.41
N GLY A 13 -25.31 3.74 5.31
CA GLY A 13 -24.63 4.54 4.31
C GLY A 13 -24.05 5.84 4.88
N THR A 14 -24.83 6.56 5.69
CA THR A 14 -24.36 7.77 6.39
C THR A 14 -23.21 7.46 7.36
N ALA A 15 -23.31 6.38 8.14
CA ALA A 15 -22.25 5.99 9.06
C ALA A 15 -20.94 5.64 8.34
N LEU A 16 -21.01 4.90 7.24
CA LEU A 16 -19.84 4.58 6.40
C LEU A 16 -19.22 5.83 5.78
N LEU A 17 -20.05 6.77 5.30
CA LEU A 17 -19.58 8.04 4.77
C LEU A 17 -18.84 8.86 5.84
N LEU A 18 -19.41 8.97 7.04
CA LEU A 18 -18.77 9.68 8.15
C LEU A 18 -17.45 9.02 8.56
N ALA A 19 -17.42 7.69 8.65
CA ALA A 19 -16.19 6.96 8.93
C ALA A 19 -15.11 7.21 7.87
N LEU A 20 -15.49 7.19 6.59
CA LEU A 20 -14.59 7.52 5.48
C LEU A 20 -14.06 8.96 5.60
N LEU A 21 -14.93 9.94 5.88
CA LEU A 21 -14.52 11.34 6.06
C LEU A 21 -13.54 11.53 7.22
N VAL A 22 -13.72 10.81 8.32
CA VAL A 22 -12.78 10.83 9.46
C VAL A 22 -11.41 10.27 9.05
N VAL A 23 -11.38 9.14 8.33
CA VAL A 23 -10.13 8.55 7.83
C VAL A 23 -9.44 9.50 6.86
N LEU A 24 -10.17 10.06 5.88
CA LEU A 24 -9.61 11.01 4.91
C LEU A 24 -9.07 12.25 5.62
N GLY A 25 -9.84 12.86 6.53
CA GLY A 25 -9.42 14.03 7.28
C GLY A 25 -8.15 13.78 8.10
N ARG A 26 -8.05 12.60 8.73
CA ARG A 26 -6.84 12.18 9.44
C ARG A 26 -5.64 12.06 8.51
N LEU A 27 -5.78 11.37 7.36
CA LEU A 27 -4.71 11.23 6.38
C LEU A 27 -4.26 12.58 5.79
N THR A 28 -5.21 13.49 5.52
CA THR A 28 -4.90 14.85 5.07
C THR A 28 -4.10 15.60 6.12
N TRP A 29 -4.49 15.49 7.40
CA TRP A 29 -3.81 16.14 8.51
C TRP A 29 -2.39 15.61 8.68
N GLU A 30 -2.21 14.29 8.73
CA GLU A 30 -0.90 13.63 8.82
C GLU A 30 0.02 14.07 7.67
N ALA A 31 -0.48 14.05 6.43
CA ALA A 31 0.26 14.50 5.25
C ALA A 31 0.68 15.97 5.34
N ARG A 32 -0.24 16.85 5.78
CA ARG A 32 0.04 18.28 5.94
C ARG A 32 1.11 18.52 7.00
N THR A 33 1.00 17.86 8.16
CA THR A 33 1.96 18.02 9.26
C THR A 33 3.34 17.48 8.91
N GLY A 34 3.40 16.32 8.23
CA GLY A 34 4.67 15.75 7.77
C GLY A 34 5.36 16.64 6.75
N LEU A 35 4.62 17.14 5.75
CA LEU A 35 5.16 18.06 4.74
C LEU A 35 5.68 19.36 5.36
N ALA A 36 4.93 19.95 6.29
CA ALA A 36 5.34 21.18 6.97
C ALA A 36 6.63 20.97 7.78
N ARG A 37 6.72 19.85 8.51
CA ARG A 37 7.91 19.53 9.31
C ARG A 37 9.13 19.19 8.45
N GLY A 38 8.94 18.44 7.36
CA GLY A 38 10.00 18.18 6.39
C GLY A 38 10.57 19.47 5.79
N ARG A 39 9.71 20.43 5.43
CA ARG A 39 10.15 21.73 4.92
C ARG A 39 10.92 22.55 5.97
N ALA A 40 10.48 22.54 7.22
CA ALA A 40 11.21 23.22 8.30
C ALA A 40 12.62 22.65 8.48
N LEU A 41 12.76 21.32 8.51
CA LEU A 41 14.07 20.67 8.62
C LEU A 41 14.98 20.94 7.40
N GLU A 42 14.42 21.04 6.19
CA GLU A 42 15.19 21.48 5.01
C GLU A 42 15.73 22.90 5.18
N THR A 43 14.93 23.82 5.74
CA THR A 43 15.40 25.20 5.98
C THR A 43 16.49 25.27 7.06
N GLU A 44 16.51 24.32 7.98
CA GLU A 44 17.54 24.17 9.02
C GLU A 44 18.79 23.43 8.52
N GLY A 45 18.80 22.95 7.27
CA GLY A 45 19.90 22.16 6.70
C GLY A 45 19.89 20.67 7.08
N ALA A 46 18.89 20.22 7.84
CA ALA A 46 18.70 18.83 8.27
C ALA A 46 18.01 17.97 7.19
N THR A 47 18.52 17.99 5.95
CA THR A 47 17.88 17.38 4.77
C THR A 47 17.64 15.87 4.93
N LEU A 48 18.55 15.13 5.57
CA LEU A 48 18.39 13.69 5.78
C LEU A 48 17.19 13.37 6.69
N GLU A 49 16.96 14.19 7.71
CA GLU A 49 15.82 14.06 8.62
C GLU A 49 14.52 14.50 7.93
N ALA A 50 14.60 15.55 7.10
CA ALA A 50 13.47 16.01 6.31
C ALA A 50 12.90 14.91 5.39
N ILE A 51 13.76 14.07 4.80
CA ILE A 51 13.34 12.95 3.93
C ILE A 51 12.39 12.01 4.67
N ALA A 52 12.63 11.71 5.96
CA ALA A 52 11.74 10.85 6.74
C ALA A 52 10.35 11.46 6.89
N HIS A 53 10.27 12.76 7.16
CA HIS A 53 8.98 13.46 7.27
C HIS A 53 8.24 13.59 5.93
N HIS A 54 8.96 13.78 4.82
CA HIS A 54 8.35 13.75 3.49
C HIS A 54 7.85 12.35 3.12
N LEU A 55 8.58 11.30 3.51
CA LEU A 55 8.14 9.91 3.35
C LEU A 55 6.83 9.65 4.10
N ASP A 56 6.74 10.03 5.36
CA ASP A 56 5.52 9.83 6.14
C ASP A 56 4.34 10.61 5.54
N ALA A 57 4.58 11.84 5.07
CA ALA A 57 3.55 12.60 4.37
C ALA A 57 3.12 11.96 3.04
N ALA A 58 4.07 11.41 2.27
CA ALA A 58 3.79 10.73 1.01
C ALA A 58 3.05 9.40 1.20
N ARG A 59 3.26 8.70 2.33
CA ARG A 59 2.55 7.46 2.68
C ARG A 59 1.07 7.67 2.98
N ALA A 60 0.67 8.85 3.43
CA ALA A 60 -0.72 9.22 3.68
C ALA A 60 -1.50 9.54 2.39
N PHE A 61 -1.23 8.78 1.32
CA PHE A 61 -1.80 8.99 -0.01
C PHE A 61 -3.24 8.48 -0.10
N TYR A 62 -4.08 9.29 -0.75
CA TYR A 62 -5.31 8.88 -1.39
C TYR A 62 -5.54 9.80 -2.60
N PRO A 63 -6.35 9.39 -3.61
CA PRO A 63 -6.66 10.23 -4.75
C PRO A 63 -7.25 11.58 -4.32
N GLY A 64 -6.56 12.68 -4.67
CA GLY A 64 -6.97 14.04 -4.31
C GLY A 64 -6.33 14.61 -3.04
N ASN A 65 -5.41 13.91 -2.36
CA ASN A 65 -4.62 14.51 -1.28
C ASN A 65 -3.48 15.40 -1.85
N PRO A 66 -3.56 16.75 -1.77
CA PRO A 66 -2.53 17.61 -2.35
C PRO A 66 -1.21 17.53 -1.57
N TYR A 67 -1.24 17.30 -0.26
CA TYR A 67 -0.05 17.33 0.59
C TYR A 67 0.82 16.09 0.38
N ALA A 68 0.21 14.92 0.22
CA ALA A 68 0.94 13.69 -0.11
C ALA A 68 1.62 13.81 -1.48
N ALA A 69 0.94 14.39 -2.48
CA ALA A 69 1.52 14.63 -3.81
C ALA A 69 2.69 15.63 -3.76
N LEU A 70 2.56 16.72 -2.99
CA LEU A 70 3.64 17.69 -2.81
C LEU A 70 4.86 17.08 -2.09
N ALA A 71 4.64 16.25 -1.08
CA ALA A 71 5.72 15.55 -0.38
C ALA A 71 6.42 14.53 -1.30
N PHE A 72 5.64 13.79 -2.10
CA PHE A 72 6.19 12.88 -3.10
C PHE A 72 7.04 13.60 -4.14
N ASN A 73 6.55 14.71 -4.70
CA ASN A 73 7.31 15.53 -5.64
C ASN A 73 8.59 16.10 -5.02
N ARG A 74 8.55 16.41 -3.71
CA ARG A 74 9.74 16.86 -3.00
C ARG A 74 10.77 15.75 -2.86
N LEU A 75 10.35 14.53 -2.49
CA LEU A 75 11.23 13.35 -2.50
C LEU A 75 11.83 13.11 -3.88
N GLU A 76 11.04 13.25 -4.95
CA GLU A 76 11.51 13.11 -6.32
C GLU A 76 12.57 14.17 -6.67
N THR A 77 12.37 15.41 -6.24
CA THR A 77 13.35 16.49 -6.42
C THR A 77 14.67 16.19 -5.69
N LEU A 78 14.60 15.63 -4.49
CA LEU A 78 15.78 15.24 -3.70
C LEU A 78 16.47 14.00 -4.28
N ALA A 79 15.71 13.08 -4.87
CA ALA A 79 16.20 11.84 -5.48
C ALA A 79 16.85 12.07 -6.86
N PHE A 80 16.40 13.10 -7.59
CA PHE A 80 16.91 13.46 -8.91
C PHE A 80 17.29 14.95 -8.94
N PRO A 81 18.35 15.34 -8.21
CA PRO A 81 18.76 16.74 -8.13
C PRO A 81 19.21 17.29 -9.49
N SER A 82 19.16 18.61 -9.64
CA SER A 82 19.69 19.31 -10.82
C SER A 82 21.18 19.00 -11.00
N PRO A 83 21.71 18.90 -12.24
CA PRO A 83 23.14 18.75 -12.49
C PRO A 83 24.01 19.84 -11.84
N ASP A 84 23.45 21.02 -11.60
CA ASP A 84 24.15 22.15 -10.97
C ASP A 84 24.18 22.08 -9.44
N ALA A 85 23.46 21.12 -8.82
CA ALA A 85 23.46 20.95 -7.38
C ALA A 85 24.74 20.24 -6.91
N PRO A 86 25.30 20.62 -5.75
CA PRO A 86 26.46 19.92 -5.20
C PRO A 86 26.11 18.45 -4.96
N PRO A 87 26.98 17.51 -5.38
CA PRO A 87 26.69 16.09 -5.23
C PRO A 87 26.63 15.70 -3.76
N ASN A 88 25.49 15.15 -3.33
CA ASN A 88 25.32 14.57 -2.00
C ASN A 88 24.73 13.16 -2.14
N ALA A 89 25.62 12.17 -2.25
CA ALA A 89 25.26 10.78 -2.51
C ALA A 89 24.35 10.18 -1.42
N ASP A 90 24.52 10.61 -0.16
CA ASP A 90 23.69 10.13 0.95
C ASP A 90 22.26 10.64 0.87
N VAL A 91 22.08 11.94 0.58
CA VAL A 91 20.76 12.54 0.37
C VAL A 91 20.07 11.89 -0.83
N GLU A 92 20.79 11.74 -1.95
CA GLU A 92 20.26 11.11 -3.16
C GLU A 92 19.78 9.68 -2.88
N ARG A 93 20.63 8.83 -2.30
CA ARG A 93 20.28 7.45 -1.95
C ARG A 93 19.07 7.40 -1.03
N ARG A 94 19.06 8.17 0.06
CA ARG A 94 17.97 8.16 1.04
C ARG A 94 16.66 8.64 0.43
N ALA A 95 16.70 9.65 -0.44
CA ALA A 95 15.52 10.14 -1.12
C ALA A 95 14.97 9.11 -2.12
N LEU A 96 15.84 8.39 -2.85
CA LEU A 96 15.43 7.30 -3.73
C LEU A 96 14.79 6.14 -2.96
N GLU A 97 15.38 5.72 -1.83
CA GLU A 97 14.83 4.69 -0.94
C GLU A 97 13.47 5.11 -0.37
N ALA A 98 13.34 6.37 0.05
CA ALA A 98 12.09 6.93 0.53
C ALA A 98 11.02 6.97 -0.58
N LEU A 99 11.35 7.43 -1.79
CA LEU A 99 10.44 7.43 -2.92
C LEU A 99 9.95 6.02 -3.24
N ARG A 100 10.87 5.05 -3.33
CA ARG A 100 10.54 3.63 -3.53
C ARG A 100 9.58 3.14 -2.44
N THR A 101 9.87 3.46 -1.19
CA THR A 101 9.06 3.05 -0.03
C THR A 101 7.67 3.68 -0.03
N ALA A 102 7.55 4.97 -0.39
CA ALA A 102 6.29 5.66 -0.51
C ALA A 102 5.39 5.01 -1.59
N VAL A 103 5.95 4.68 -2.75
CA VAL A 103 5.21 3.97 -3.81
C VAL A 103 4.75 2.59 -3.34
N LEU A 104 5.63 1.81 -2.70
CA LEU A 104 5.28 0.46 -2.22
C LEU A 104 4.26 0.47 -1.08
N ALA A 105 4.24 1.51 -0.24
CA ALA A 105 3.29 1.66 0.84
C ALA A 105 1.89 2.10 0.36
N THR A 106 1.81 2.78 -0.78
CA THR A 106 0.57 3.36 -1.32
C THR A 106 -0.02 2.54 -2.46
N ARG A 107 0.65 1.45 -2.87
CA ARG A 107 0.12 0.54 -3.88
C ARG A 107 -1.10 -0.20 -3.35
N SER A 108 -2.02 -0.50 -4.27
CA SER A 108 -3.18 -1.33 -4.02
C SER A 108 -3.31 -2.35 -5.15
N ILE A 109 -4.41 -2.30 -5.91
CA ILE A 109 -4.59 -3.05 -7.15
C ILE A 109 -3.78 -2.42 -8.29
N TYR A 110 -3.40 -1.14 -8.15
CA TYR A 110 -2.52 -0.43 -9.07
C TYR A 110 -1.30 0.15 -8.35
N LEU A 111 -0.26 0.47 -9.13
CA LEU A 111 0.98 1.08 -8.65
C LEU A 111 0.96 2.60 -8.97
N PRO A 112 0.76 3.48 -7.98
CA PRO A 112 0.87 4.92 -8.21
C PRO A 112 2.31 5.28 -8.59
N HIS A 113 2.49 6.31 -9.43
CA HIS A 113 3.81 6.83 -9.83
C HIS A 113 4.78 5.76 -10.40
N ALA A 114 4.27 4.79 -11.16
CA ALA A 114 5.06 3.68 -11.69
C ALA A 114 6.31 4.10 -12.49
N ALA A 115 6.27 5.24 -13.19
CA ALA A 115 7.42 5.78 -13.91
C ALA A 115 8.54 6.23 -12.96
N ALA A 116 8.21 7.02 -11.92
CA ALA A 116 9.17 7.45 -10.91
C ALA A 116 9.75 6.25 -10.12
N PHE A 117 8.91 5.25 -9.85
CA PHE A 117 9.35 4.00 -9.20
C PHE A 117 10.42 3.25 -10.02
N ARG A 118 10.19 3.05 -11.33
CA ARG A 118 11.18 2.40 -12.21
C ARG A 118 12.49 3.19 -12.26
N LYS A 119 12.39 4.51 -12.47
CA LYS A 119 13.55 5.42 -12.51
C LYS A 119 14.34 5.36 -11.20
N ALA A 120 13.65 5.32 -10.06
CA ALA A 120 14.29 5.21 -8.76
C ALA A 120 15.00 3.86 -8.55
N ASN A 121 14.38 2.76 -8.96
CA ASN A 121 14.99 1.42 -8.89
C ASN A 121 16.23 1.32 -9.79
N GLU A 122 16.17 1.86 -11.01
CA GLU A 122 17.32 1.90 -11.93
C GLU A 122 18.48 2.68 -11.30
N ARG A 123 18.21 3.88 -10.77
CA ARG A 123 19.23 4.71 -10.14
C ARG A 123 19.82 4.07 -8.88
N LEU A 124 18.98 3.48 -8.02
CA LEU A 124 19.44 2.74 -6.84
C LEU A 124 20.29 1.53 -7.21
N ALA A 125 19.94 0.80 -8.27
CA ALA A 125 20.73 -0.33 -8.74
C ALA A 125 22.15 0.11 -9.15
N THR A 126 22.27 1.22 -9.88
CA THR A 126 23.58 1.81 -10.22
C THR A 126 24.34 2.25 -8.97
N LEU A 127 23.67 2.92 -8.01
CA LEU A 127 24.31 3.37 -6.77
C LEU A 127 24.81 2.19 -5.92
N TYR A 128 24.02 1.15 -5.75
CA TYR A 128 24.42 -0.05 -4.99
C TYR A 128 25.54 -0.83 -5.66
N ALA A 129 25.50 -0.98 -6.99
CA ALA A 129 26.58 -1.62 -7.73
C ALA A 129 27.91 -0.89 -7.53
N ARG A 130 27.90 0.45 -7.57
CA ARG A 130 29.09 1.29 -7.33
C ARG A 130 29.55 1.28 -5.88
N TRP A 131 28.63 1.21 -4.93
CA TRP A 131 29.01 1.16 -3.52
C TRP A 131 29.70 -0.17 -3.19
N GLU A 132 29.21 -1.27 -3.75
CA GLU A 132 29.83 -2.60 -3.62
C GLU A 132 31.20 -2.69 -4.31
N SER A 133 31.45 -1.86 -5.33
CA SER A 133 32.74 -1.79 -6.03
C SER A 133 33.83 -0.99 -5.30
N VAL A 134 33.49 -0.28 -4.21
CA VAL A 134 34.48 0.55 -3.50
C VAL A 134 35.61 -0.33 -2.95
N GLY A 135 36.83 -0.07 -3.40
CA GLY A 135 38.02 -0.83 -3.01
C GLY A 135 38.29 -2.10 -3.83
N GLN A 136 37.51 -2.36 -4.89
CA GLN A 136 37.74 -3.46 -5.83
C GLN A 136 38.13 -2.91 -7.21
N ALA A 137 39.09 -3.56 -7.87
CA ALA A 137 39.39 -3.27 -9.27
C ALA A 137 38.31 -3.90 -10.15
N ASP A 138 37.27 -3.14 -10.46
CA ASP A 138 36.14 -3.63 -11.25
C ASP A 138 36.34 -3.42 -12.75
N THR A 139 36.03 -4.46 -13.52
CA THR A 139 35.84 -4.35 -14.97
C THR A 139 34.43 -3.82 -15.26
N PRO A 140 34.21 -3.13 -16.41
CA PRO A 140 32.87 -2.68 -16.80
C PRO A 140 31.81 -3.80 -16.81
N GLU A 141 32.20 -5.01 -17.21
CA GLU A 141 31.32 -6.20 -17.22
C GLU A 141 30.89 -6.61 -15.80
N SER A 142 31.81 -6.53 -14.82
CA SER A 142 31.50 -6.85 -13.43
C SER A 142 30.51 -5.85 -12.82
N LEU A 143 30.65 -4.56 -13.12
CA LEU A 143 29.74 -3.52 -12.65
C LEU A 143 28.34 -3.68 -13.28
N ALA A 144 28.27 -3.95 -14.58
CA ALA A 144 27.00 -4.16 -15.28
C ALA A 144 26.23 -5.36 -14.71
N ARG A 145 26.93 -6.46 -14.37
CA ARG A 145 26.34 -7.64 -13.73
C ARG A 145 25.82 -7.35 -12.32
N ARG A 146 26.54 -6.54 -11.52
CA ARG A 146 26.07 -6.13 -10.19
C ARG A 146 24.85 -5.22 -10.29
N GLU A 147 24.85 -4.29 -11.23
CA GLU A 147 23.71 -3.42 -11.46
C GLU A 147 22.46 -4.22 -11.86
N SER A 148 22.58 -5.19 -12.77
CA SER A 148 21.44 -6.04 -13.16
C SER A 148 20.91 -6.83 -11.98
N PHE A 149 21.79 -7.40 -11.15
CA PHE A 149 21.42 -8.13 -9.94
C PHE A 149 20.63 -7.26 -8.93
N HIS A 150 21.11 -6.05 -8.65
CA HIS A 150 20.41 -5.12 -7.76
C HIS A 150 19.09 -4.65 -8.36
N ARG A 151 19.03 -4.42 -9.68
CA ARG A 151 17.82 -4.04 -10.39
C ARG A 151 16.74 -5.12 -10.29
N ASP A 152 17.10 -6.38 -10.50
CA ASP A 152 16.17 -7.51 -10.41
C ASP A 152 15.60 -7.64 -8.98
N LYS A 153 16.45 -7.52 -7.97
CA LYS A 153 16.02 -7.49 -6.57
C LYS A 153 15.10 -6.32 -6.24
N LEU A 154 15.40 -5.13 -6.74
CA LEU A 154 14.60 -3.92 -6.46
C LEU A 154 13.24 -3.96 -7.17
N ASN A 155 13.17 -4.55 -8.36
CA ASN A 155 11.97 -4.74 -9.16
C ASN A 155 11.05 -5.85 -8.64
N ALA A 156 11.56 -6.78 -7.83
CA ALA A 156 10.72 -7.74 -7.14
C ALA A 156 9.76 -6.97 -6.20
N LEU A 157 8.46 -6.98 -6.53
CA LEU A 157 7.42 -6.37 -5.71
C LEU A 157 7.19 -7.26 -4.48
N PRO A 158 7.52 -6.79 -3.24
CA PRO A 158 7.30 -7.59 -2.04
C PRO A 158 5.79 -7.77 -1.78
N GLY A 159 5.36 -8.74 -0.97
CA GLY A 159 3.97 -8.87 -0.50
C GLY A 159 3.05 -9.76 -1.36
N PRO A 160 1.84 -10.07 -0.85
CA PRO A 160 0.92 -11.00 -1.50
C PRO A 160 0.41 -10.42 -2.82
N ARG A 161 0.16 -11.30 -3.80
CA ARG A 161 -0.46 -10.90 -5.05
C ARG A 161 -1.91 -10.46 -4.78
N PRO A 162 -2.41 -9.39 -5.43
CA PRO A 162 -3.73 -8.85 -5.11
C PRO A 162 -4.87 -9.82 -5.43
N LEU A 163 -4.74 -10.63 -6.48
CA LEU A 163 -5.79 -11.58 -6.87
C LEU A 163 -6.00 -12.70 -5.83
N PRO A 164 -4.97 -13.46 -5.39
CA PRO A 164 -5.13 -14.41 -4.28
C PRO A 164 -5.69 -13.78 -3.01
N ALA A 165 -5.22 -12.57 -2.65
CA ALA A 165 -5.74 -11.85 -1.48
C ALA A 165 -7.24 -11.53 -1.60
N LEU A 166 -7.71 -11.11 -2.79
CA LEU A 166 -9.14 -10.87 -3.04
C LEU A 166 -9.95 -12.17 -2.98
N VAL A 167 -9.43 -13.27 -3.53
CA VAL A 167 -10.07 -14.60 -3.43
C VAL A 167 -10.17 -15.04 -1.98
N ALA A 168 -9.11 -14.84 -1.19
CA ALA A 168 -9.13 -15.13 0.24
C ALA A 168 -10.20 -14.31 0.95
N LEU A 169 -10.25 -13.00 0.74
CA LEU A 169 -11.27 -12.13 1.35
C LEU A 169 -12.69 -12.52 0.96
N ALA A 170 -12.94 -12.81 -0.32
CA ALA A 170 -14.24 -13.29 -0.79
C ALA A 170 -14.64 -14.61 -0.12
N GLY A 171 -13.68 -15.55 -0.02
CA GLY A 171 -13.85 -16.81 0.70
C GLY A 171 -14.20 -16.60 2.16
N LEU A 172 -13.49 -15.70 2.85
CA LEU A 172 -13.74 -15.33 4.25
C LEU A 172 -15.16 -14.77 4.45
N PHE A 173 -15.61 -13.85 3.59
CA PHE A 173 -16.96 -13.29 3.67
C PHE A 173 -18.02 -14.36 3.44
N LEU A 174 -17.81 -15.26 2.48
CA LEU A 174 -18.74 -16.35 2.20
C LEU A 174 -18.79 -17.37 3.35
N TRP A 175 -17.64 -17.64 3.97
CA TRP A 175 -17.49 -18.53 5.12
C TRP A 175 -18.24 -18.02 6.35
N VAL A 176 -17.93 -16.78 6.78
CA VAL A 176 -18.59 -16.13 7.92
C VAL A 176 -20.07 -15.86 7.63
N GLY A 177 -20.38 -15.43 6.40
CA GLY A 177 -21.76 -15.19 5.96
C GLY A 177 -22.60 -16.47 5.94
N GLY A 178 -22.01 -17.60 5.54
CA GLY A 178 -22.62 -18.92 5.60
C GLY A 178 -22.96 -19.32 7.03
N ALA A 179 -22.02 -19.19 7.96
CA ALA A 179 -22.27 -19.47 9.39
C ALA A 179 -23.40 -18.58 9.95
N TRP A 180 -23.36 -17.28 9.66
CA TRP A 180 -24.41 -16.34 10.09
C TRP A 180 -25.79 -16.68 9.49
N ALA A 181 -25.84 -17.00 8.19
CA ALA A 181 -27.08 -17.38 7.51
C ALA A 181 -27.65 -18.69 8.07
N PHE A 182 -26.79 -19.64 8.43
CA PHE A 182 -27.22 -20.88 9.08
C PHE A 182 -27.90 -20.59 10.42
N MET A 183 -27.27 -19.75 11.27
CA MET A 183 -27.81 -19.40 12.59
C MET A 183 -29.14 -18.62 12.51
N THR A 184 -29.26 -17.71 11.54
CA THR A 184 -30.42 -16.80 11.45
C THR A 184 -31.58 -17.33 10.60
N ARG A 185 -31.29 -18.19 9.61
CA ARG A 185 -32.28 -18.67 8.64
C ARG A 185 -32.34 -20.19 8.51
N GLY A 186 -31.27 -20.89 8.89
CA GLY A 186 -31.19 -22.35 8.84
C GLY A 186 -31.91 -23.04 10.00
N LEU A 187 -32.15 -22.33 11.10
CA LEU A 187 -32.86 -22.83 12.27
C LEU A 187 -34.18 -22.08 12.47
N THR A 188 -35.24 -22.82 12.70
CA THR A 188 -36.53 -22.28 13.17
C THR A 188 -36.46 -21.94 14.67
N PRO A 189 -37.39 -21.15 15.23
CA PRO A 189 -37.41 -20.84 16.67
C PRO A 189 -37.48 -22.08 17.57
N ALA A 190 -38.06 -23.18 17.07
CA ALA A 190 -38.10 -24.47 17.76
C ALA A 190 -36.81 -25.30 17.57
N LEU A 191 -35.71 -24.69 17.10
CA LEU A 191 -34.43 -25.31 16.75
C LEU A 191 -34.54 -26.45 15.70
N LYS A 192 -35.65 -26.48 14.95
CA LYS A 192 -35.79 -27.42 13.82
C LYS A 192 -35.08 -26.87 12.59
N LEU A 193 -34.42 -27.75 11.86
CA LEU A 193 -33.66 -27.41 10.65
C LEU A 193 -34.61 -27.04 9.51
N ASN A 194 -34.43 -25.83 8.97
CA ASN A 194 -35.04 -25.43 7.71
C ASN A 194 -34.12 -25.85 6.55
N ARG A 195 -34.39 -27.04 5.98
CA ARG A 195 -33.46 -27.76 5.09
C ARG A 195 -32.91 -26.93 3.93
N GLY A 196 -33.73 -26.15 3.24
CA GLY A 196 -33.31 -25.35 2.09
C GLY A 196 -32.27 -24.27 2.48
N PRO A 197 -32.63 -23.30 3.33
CA PRO A 197 -31.70 -22.29 3.83
C PRO A 197 -30.49 -22.87 4.56
N ALA A 198 -30.68 -23.95 5.33
CA ALA A 198 -29.58 -24.62 6.03
C ALA A 198 -28.56 -25.21 5.04
N LEU A 199 -29.00 -25.92 4.00
CA LEU A 199 -28.11 -26.51 3.01
C LEU A 199 -27.36 -25.43 2.23
N GLY A 200 -28.05 -24.38 1.79
CA GLY A 200 -27.41 -23.25 1.11
C GLY A 200 -26.35 -22.56 1.99
N ALA A 201 -26.63 -22.39 3.29
CA ALA A 201 -25.69 -21.81 4.24
C ALA A 201 -24.47 -22.71 4.49
N VAL A 202 -24.65 -24.02 4.59
CA VAL A 202 -23.55 -25.00 4.72
C VAL A 202 -22.69 -25.02 3.45
N LEU A 203 -23.30 -25.03 2.27
CA LEU A 203 -22.58 -24.97 0.99
C LEU A 203 -21.76 -23.67 0.89
N ALA A 204 -22.36 -22.52 1.21
CA ALA A 204 -21.65 -21.26 1.27
C ALA A 204 -20.47 -21.31 2.25
N PHE A 205 -20.67 -21.86 3.45
CA PHE A 205 -19.62 -22.02 4.44
C PHE A 205 -18.42 -22.84 3.91
N VAL A 206 -18.69 -24.02 3.33
CA VAL A 206 -17.64 -24.93 2.83
C VAL A 206 -16.92 -24.33 1.63
N MET A 207 -17.66 -23.78 0.65
CA MET A 207 -17.06 -23.11 -0.51
C MET A 207 -16.24 -21.89 -0.07
N GLY A 208 -16.75 -21.12 0.89
CA GLY A 208 -16.05 -19.97 1.44
C GLY A 208 -14.71 -20.36 2.08
N LEU A 209 -14.72 -21.42 2.89
CA LEU A 209 -13.50 -21.96 3.49
C LEU A 209 -12.50 -22.45 2.43
N ALA A 210 -12.98 -23.18 1.41
CA ALA A 210 -12.12 -23.66 0.33
C ALA A 210 -11.47 -22.51 -0.45
N LEU A 211 -12.25 -21.48 -0.82
CA LEU A 211 -11.73 -20.29 -1.47
C LEU A 211 -10.76 -19.51 -0.58
N PHE A 212 -11.04 -19.43 0.72
CA PHE A 212 -10.15 -18.77 1.67
C PHE A 212 -8.79 -19.45 1.72
N LEU A 213 -8.77 -20.78 1.88
CA LEU A 213 -7.53 -21.57 1.91
C LEU A 213 -6.80 -21.52 0.56
N LEU A 214 -7.53 -21.58 -0.55
CA LEU A 214 -6.96 -21.42 -1.88
C LEU A 214 -6.30 -20.05 -2.03
N GLY A 215 -6.94 -18.97 -1.58
CA GLY A 215 -6.37 -17.63 -1.66
C GLY A 215 -5.13 -17.42 -0.79
N LEU A 216 -4.96 -18.20 0.29
CA LEU A 216 -3.77 -18.16 1.15
C LEU A 216 -2.59 -19.00 0.64
N ALA A 217 -2.87 -20.03 -0.16
CA ALA A 217 -1.84 -20.94 -0.66
C ALA A 217 -1.01 -20.35 -1.82
N TRP A 218 -1.40 -19.21 -2.37
CA TRP A 218 -0.82 -18.55 -3.56
C TRP A 218 -0.38 -17.11 -3.28
#